data_AF-A0A3D0NA82-F1
#
_entry.id   AF-A0A3D0NA82-F1
#
_cell.length_a   1.000
_cell.length_b   1.000
_cell.length_c   1.000
_cell.angle_alpha   90.00
_cell.angle_beta   90.00
_cell.angle_gamma   90.00
#
_symmetry.space_group_name_H-M   'P 1'
#
loop_
_entity.id
_entity.type
_entity.pdbx_description
1 polymer ?
#
loop_
_entity_poly.entity_id
_entity_poly.type
_entity_poly.pdbx_seq_one_letter_code
_entity_poly.pdbx_strand_id
1 'polypeptide(L)'
;MDVFQFDQQSVHGLDLLAEYSDRTTFWCPVDIQKVLPTGDESVIRDYACLMVEKLGRNGGFIAKDYGDNASIGVDPLWQHWGYEAFKECGVFDPAEAEIDAAEL
;
A
#
# COMPACT_ATOMS: atom_id res chain seq x y z
N MET A 1 7.25 15.08 12.77
CA MET A 1 6.13 14.60 11.94
C MET A 1 6.23 13.11 11.93
N ASP A 2 5.14 12.44 12.29
CA ASP A 2 5.16 11.02 12.62
C ASP A 2 4.68 10.16 11.44
N VAL A 3 3.68 10.66 10.72
CA VAL A 3 3.07 9.97 9.57
C VAL A 3 3.03 10.89 8.36
N PHE A 4 3.44 10.39 7.20
CA PHE A 4 3.24 11.03 5.90
C PHE A 4 2.26 10.23 5.06
N GLN A 5 1.34 10.96 4.43
CA GLN A 5 0.30 10.40 3.59
C GLN A 5 0.59 10.76 2.14
N PHE A 6 0.73 9.75 1.27
CA PHE A 6 0.90 9.93 -0.17
C PHE A 6 -0.08 9.05 -0.93
N ASP A 7 -0.82 9.65 -1.88
CA ASP A 7 -1.67 8.92 -2.84
C ASP A 7 -0.92 8.61 -4.16
N GLN A 8 0.24 9.24 -4.38
CA GLN A 8 1.04 9.20 -5.62
C GLN A 8 2.53 8.97 -5.33
N GLN A 9 2.88 7.83 -4.73
CA GLN A 9 4.26 7.57 -4.31
C GLN A 9 5.22 7.49 -5.51
N SER A 10 4.70 7.10 -6.68
CA SER A 10 5.47 6.99 -7.92
C SER A 10 5.93 8.34 -8.49
N VAL A 11 5.38 9.47 -8.03
CA VAL A 11 5.83 10.82 -8.40
C VAL A 11 7.10 11.20 -7.65
N HIS A 12 7.18 10.80 -6.38
CA HIS A 12 8.37 11.02 -5.55
C HIS A 12 9.47 9.99 -5.82
N GLY A 13 9.08 8.78 -6.24
CA GLY A 13 9.96 7.64 -6.41
C GLY A 13 10.04 6.84 -5.11
N LEU A 14 9.69 5.55 -5.19
CA LEU A 14 9.62 4.69 -4.01
C LEU A 14 10.99 4.52 -3.33
N ASP A 15 12.08 4.51 -4.11
CA ASP A 15 13.44 4.42 -3.58
C ASP A 15 13.84 5.64 -2.74
N LEU A 16 13.47 6.85 -3.19
CA LEU A 16 13.73 8.07 -2.44
C LEU A 16 12.93 8.07 -1.13
N LEU A 17 11.65 7.67 -1.18
CA LEU A 17 10.84 7.56 0.03
C LEU A 17 11.40 6.52 1.00
N ALA A 18 11.95 5.42 0.48
CA ALA A 18 12.54 4.34 1.29
C ALA A 18 13.77 4.79 2.10
N GLU A 19 14.43 5.90 1.76
CA GLU A 19 15.51 6.50 2.57
C GLU A 19 15.00 7.03 3.92
N TYR A 20 13.69 7.23 4.05
CA TYR A 20 13.03 7.71 5.27
C TYR A 20 12.29 6.61 6.03
N SER A 21 12.24 5.38 5.50
CA SER A 21 11.76 4.21 6.25
C SER A 21 12.57 4.06 7.55
N ASP A 22 11.97 3.46 8.58
CA ASP A 22 12.49 3.42 9.97
C ASP A 22 12.55 4.78 10.72
N ARG A 23 12.25 5.91 10.05
CA ARG A 23 12.29 7.25 10.67
C ARG A 23 10.92 7.92 10.71
N THR A 24 9.99 7.44 9.91
CA THR A 24 8.61 7.93 9.82
C THR A 24 7.70 6.79 9.34
N THR A 25 6.40 6.97 9.52
CA THR A 25 5.39 6.05 9.01
C THR A 25 4.78 6.59 7.72
N PHE A 26 4.55 5.71 6.75
CA PHE A 26 3.84 6.01 5.52
C PHE A 26 2.41 5.47 5.59
N TRP A 27 1.43 6.33 5.30
CA TRP A 27 0.03 5.95 5.19
C TRP A 27 -0.46 6.12 3.75
N CYS A 28 -0.48 5.03 3.01
CA CYS A 28 -0.51 5.08 1.55
C CYS A 28 -1.48 4.04 0.97
N PRO A 29 -2.28 4.42 -0.04
CA PRO A 29 -2.95 3.49 -0.94
C PRO A 29 -2.04 3.08 -2.10
N VAL A 30 -2.48 2.16 -2.94
CA VAL A 30 -1.86 1.95 -4.26
C VAL A 30 -1.97 3.23 -5.08
N ASP A 31 -0.92 3.54 -5.86
CA ASP A 31 -0.81 4.81 -6.59
C ASP A 31 -1.98 5.02 -7.57
N ILE A 32 -2.72 6.12 -7.38
CA ILE A 32 -3.92 6.48 -8.14
C ILE A 32 -3.65 6.89 -9.58
N GLN A 33 -2.43 7.28 -9.94
CA GLN A 33 -2.14 7.84 -11.27
C GLN A 33 -1.40 6.87 -12.18
N LYS A 34 -0.43 6.11 -11.66
CA LYS A 34 0.46 5.29 -12.49
C LYS A 34 0.24 3.80 -12.34
N VAL A 35 -0.43 3.35 -11.27
CA VAL A 35 -0.56 1.92 -10.95
C VAL A 35 -2.00 1.46 -11.08
N LEU A 36 -2.94 2.01 -10.30
CA LEU A 36 -4.34 1.61 -10.39
C LEU A 36 -4.93 1.80 -11.81
N PRO A 37 -4.69 2.90 -12.53
CA PRO A 37 -5.25 3.09 -13.86
C PRO A 37 -4.72 2.15 -14.94
N THR A 38 -3.71 1.32 -14.63
CA THR A 38 -3.25 0.30 -15.58
C THR A 38 -4.29 -0.79 -15.79
N GLY A 39 -5.14 -1.05 -14.77
CA GLY A 39 -6.08 -2.16 -14.78
C GLY A 39 -5.42 -3.53 -14.91
N ASP A 40 -4.11 -3.61 -14.65
CA ASP A 40 -3.31 -4.84 -14.75
C ASP A 40 -3.07 -5.38 -13.34
N GLU A 41 -3.64 -6.56 -13.06
CA GLU A 41 -3.54 -7.22 -11.77
C GLU A 41 -2.10 -7.47 -11.33
N SER A 42 -1.23 -7.90 -12.26
CA SER A 42 0.17 -8.19 -11.93
C SER A 42 0.92 -6.93 -11.53
N VAL A 43 0.74 -5.84 -12.28
CA VAL A 43 1.39 -4.55 -11.98
C VAL A 43 0.92 -3.98 -10.64
N ILE A 44 -0.37 -4.09 -10.34
CA ILE A 44 -0.95 -3.60 -9.10
C ILE A 44 -0.41 -4.39 -7.90
N ARG A 45 -0.44 -5.73 -7.97
CA ARG A 45 0.02 -6.60 -6.89
C ARG A 45 1.51 -6.46 -6.65
N ASP A 46 2.32 -6.45 -7.72
CA ASP A 46 3.77 -6.28 -7.63
C ASP A 46 4.13 -4.94 -6.99
N TYR A 47 3.42 -3.86 -7.35
CA TYR A 47 3.66 -2.55 -6.76
C TYR A 47 3.25 -2.50 -5.28
N ALA A 48 2.11 -3.09 -4.90
CA ALA A 48 1.67 -3.16 -3.51
C ALA A 48 2.71 -3.89 -2.63
N CYS A 49 3.22 -5.03 -3.09
CA CYS A 49 4.26 -5.77 -2.37
C CYS A 49 5.59 -4.99 -2.31
N LEU A 50 5.95 -4.27 -3.37
CA LEU A 50 7.12 -3.39 -3.38
C LEU A 50 6.99 -2.23 -2.36
N MET A 51 5.78 -1.69 -2.18
CA MET A 51 5.53 -0.66 -1.15
C MET A 51 5.76 -1.22 0.25
N VAL A 52 5.25 -2.42 0.55
CA VAL A 52 5.47 -3.07 1.84
C VAL A 52 6.96 -3.28 2.09
N GLU A 53 7.69 -3.82 1.11
CA GLU A 53 9.13 -4.08 1.22
C GLU A 53 9.94 -2.79 1.47
N LYS A 54 9.65 -1.73 0.72
CA LYS A 54 10.46 -0.50 0.74
C LYS A 54 10.07 0.45 1.86
N LEU A 55 8.78 0.63 2.10
CA LEU A 55 8.25 1.62 3.04
C LEU A 55 8.00 1.03 4.43
N GLY A 56 7.76 -0.27 4.53
CA GLY A 56 7.42 -0.99 5.76
C GLY A 56 8.61 -1.53 6.56
N ARG A 57 9.81 -0.94 6.44
CA ARG A 57 10.99 -1.40 7.19
C ARG A 57 10.78 -1.17 8.68
N ASN A 58 10.98 -2.24 9.46
CA ASN A 58 10.71 -2.31 10.91
C ASN A 58 9.31 -1.76 11.31
N GLY A 59 8.30 -2.00 10.45
CA GLY A 59 6.98 -1.38 10.57
C GLY A 59 6.90 -0.09 9.76
N GLY A 60 6.10 0.88 10.20
CA GLY A 60 6.09 2.19 9.53
C GLY A 60 5.37 2.23 8.17
N PHE A 61 4.58 1.22 7.81
CA PHE A 61 3.69 1.28 6.66
C PHE A 61 2.26 0.90 7.06
N ILE A 62 1.31 1.78 6.71
CA ILE A 62 -0.12 1.59 6.89
C ILE A 62 -0.75 1.65 5.51
N ALA A 63 -1.26 0.52 5.03
CA ALA A 63 -2.04 0.46 3.80
C ALA A 63 -3.41 1.13 3.99
N LYS A 64 -3.95 1.73 2.93
CA LYS A 64 -5.34 2.18 2.90
C LYS A 64 -5.95 2.04 1.51
N ASP A 65 -7.25 2.17 1.47
CA ASP A 65 -8.07 2.18 0.27
C ASP A 65 -8.62 3.59 -0.01
N TYR A 66 -8.99 3.85 -1.26
CA TYR A 66 -9.83 4.99 -1.60
C TYR A 66 -11.29 4.66 -1.26
N GLY A 67 -12.00 5.60 -0.67
CA GLY A 67 -13.41 5.42 -0.28
C GLY A 67 -14.42 5.57 -1.44
N ASP A 68 -13.98 6.08 -2.59
CA ASP A 68 -14.81 6.27 -3.79
C ASP A 68 -13.98 6.05 -5.07
N ASN A 69 -13.93 4.80 -5.52
CA ASN A 69 -13.18 4.42 -6.72
C ASN A 69 -13.76 5.02 -8.01
N ALA A 70 -15.09 5.18 -8.08
CA ALA A 70 -15.76 5.68 -9.28
C ALA A 70 -15.38 7.14 -9.57
N SER A 71 -15.31 7.99 -8.54
CA SER A 71 -14.91 9.39 -8.68
C SER A 71 -13.46 9.58 -9.14
N ILE A 72 -12.61 8.56 -8.98
CA ILE A 72 -11.21 8.58 -9.40
C ILE A 72 -10.94 7.74 -10.66
N GLY A 73 -11.99 7.21 -11.30
CA GLY A 73 -11.86 6.43 -12.53
C GLY A 73 -11.15 5.08 -12.34
N VAL A 74 -11.25 4.50 -11.15
CA VAL A 74 -10.67 3.19 -10.80
C VAL A 74 -11.80 2.16 -10.70
N ASP A 75 -11.61 0.99 -11.28
CA ASP A 75 -12.50 -0.14 -11.01
C ASP A 75 -12.25 -0.65 -9.57
N PRO A 76 -13.29 -0.84 -8.74
CA PRO A 76 -13.13 -1.39 -7.38
C PRO A 76 -12.33 -2.70 -7.34
N LEU A 77 -12.43 -3.53 -8.38
CA LEU A 77 -11.65 -4.77 -8.48
C LEU A 77 -10.14 -4.51 -8.52
N TRP A 78 -9.71 -3.43 -9.18
CA TRP A 78 -8.28 -3.08 -9.27
C TRP A 78 -7.71 -2.70 -7.91
N GLN A 79 -8.47 -1.93 -7.11
CA GLN A 79 -8.08 -1.64 -5.73
C GLN A 79 -8.08 -2.92 -4.88
N HIS A 80 -9.08 -3.78 -5.05
CA HIS A 80 -9.19 -5.02 -4.30
C HIS A 80 -7.97 -5.94 -4.52
N TRP A 81 -7.41 -6.01 -5.73
CA TRP A 81 -6.15 -6.75 -5.96
C TRP A 81 -4.97 -6.19 -5.15
N GLY A 82 -4.90 -4.86 -5.01
CA GLY A 82 -3.92 -4.20 -4.16
C GLY A 82 -4.12 -4.52 -2.67
N TYR A 83 -5.38 -4.53 -2.21
CA TYR A 83 -5.74 -4.95 -0.85
C TYR A 83 -5.29 -6.38 -0.55
N GLU A 84 -5.61 -7.34 -1.43
CA GLU A 84 -5.18 -8.74 -1.26
C GLU A 84 -3.66 -8.86 -1.26
N ALA A 85 -2.96 -8.13 -2.14
CA ALA A 85 -1.49 -8.11 -2.13
C ALA A 85 -0.90 -7.53 -0.83
N PHE A 86 -1.50 -6.48 -0.25
CA PHE A 86 -1.05 -5.96 1.04
C PHE A 86 -1.21 -6.98 2.16
N LYS A 87 -2.28 -7.78 2.14
CA LYS A 87 -2.47 -8.87 3.11
C LYS A 87 -1.47 -9.99 2.92
N GLU A 88 -1.25 -10.42 1.68
CA GLU A 88 -0.34 -11.53 1.39
C GLU A 88 1.13 -11.18 1.68
N CYS A 89 1.54 -9.95 1.37
CA CYS A 89 2.93 -9.49 1.46
C CYS A 89 3.24 -8.79 2.80
N GLY A 90 2.22 -8.35 3.54
CA GLY A 90 2.35 -7.71 4.84
C GLY A 90 2.87 -8.65 5.91
N VAL A 91 3.66 -8.12 6.84
CA VAL A 91 4.03 -8.83 8.06
C VAL A 91 3.19 -8.27 9.19
N PHE A 92 2.33 -9.11 9.76
CA PHE A 92 1.44 -8.75 10.86
C PHE A 92 1.94 -9.45 12.13
N ASP A 93 2.09 -8.71 13.23
CA ASP A 93 2.28 -9.34 14.53
C ASP A 93 0.91 -9.89 14.99
N PRO A 94 0.75 -11.23 15.10
CA PRO A 94 -0.52 -11.83 15.49
C PRO A 94 -0.97 -11.39 16.90
N ALA A 95 -0.04 -10.97 17.76
CA ALA A 95 -0.34 -10.48 19.10
C ALA A 95 -0.90 -9.05 19.09
N GLU A 96 -0.55 -8.23 18.09
CA GLU A 96 -1.05 -6.85 17.95
C GLU A 96 -2.23 -6.75 16.98
N ALA A 97 -2.40 -7.74 16.10
CA ALA A 97 -3.37 -7.65 15.02
C ALA A 97 -4.84 -7.70 15.49
N GLU A 98 -5.18 -8.35 16.62
CA GLU A 98 -6.57 -8.68 17.03
C GLU A 98 -7.45 -9.24 15.87
N ILE A 99 -6.81 -9.71 14.79
CA ILE A 99 -7.43 -10.26 13.59
C ILE A 99 -7.38 -11.78 13.72
N ASP A 100 -8.48 -12.46 13.40
CA ASP A 100 -8.50 -13.92 13.33
C ASP A 100 -7.43 -14.37 12.32
N ALA A 101 -6.61 -15.35 12.66
CA ALA A 101 -5.62 -15.90 11.73
C ALA A 101 -6.27 -16.45 10.44
N ALA A 102 -7.59 -16.71 10.43
CA ALA A 102 -8.37 -17.04 9.24
C ALA A 102 -8.70 -15.83 8.34
N GLU A 103 -8.55 -14.61 8.84
CA GLU A 103 -8.78 -13.35 8.12
C GLU A 103 -7.48 -12.75 7.55
N LEU A 104 -6.30 -13.24 7.99
CA LEU A 104 -5.00 -12.98 7.37
C LEU A 104 -4.80 -13.86 6.15
#